data_AF-A0A291P2E5-F1
#
_entry.id   AF-A0A291P2E5-F1
#
_cell.length_a   1.000
_cell.length_b   1.000
_cell.length_c   1.000
_cell.angle_alpha   90.00
_cell.angle_beta   90.00
_cell.angle_gamma   90.00
#
_symmetry.space_group_name_H-M   'P 1'
#
loop_
_entity.id
_entity.type
_entity.pdbx_description
1 polymer ?
#
loop_
_entity_poly.entity_id
_entity_poly.type
_entity_poly.pdbx_seq_one_letter_code
_entity_poly.pdbx_strand_id
1 'polypeptide(L)'
;MRFKSLRTHVALLVGLCILAVVAVLVGYATLAGSRSQALVAERTEALLEANAERRLLALAEARTQAIRRQLEGALAVARSLADTNALIGERDERERPRLTMSRNELSNLVRDAVVEHPMLLDAFIGWEPNAFGPDALHAGKTDGGYDGSGRFMPW
;
A
#
# COMPACT_ATOMS: atom_id res chain seq x y z
N MET A 1 11.84 -92.45 23.42
CA MET A 1 11.49 -91.02 23.54
C MET A 1 12.60 -90.16 22.93
N ARG A 2 12.59 -89.90 21.61
CA ARG A 2 13.70 -89.18 20.93
C ARG A 2 13.25 -88.53 19.60
N PHE A 3 12.26 -87.63 19.63
CA PHE A 3 11.81 -86.87 18.44
C PHE A 3 11.60 -85.37 18.68
N LYS A 4 12.03 -84.83 19.83
CA LYS A 4 11.86 -83.40 20.18
C LYS A 4 13.01 -82.49 19.71
N SER A 5 14.16 -83.02 19.27
CA SER A 5 15.37 -82.22 19.01
C SER A 5 15.42 -81.57 17.62
N LEU A 6 15.03 -82.28 16.55
CA LEU A 6 15.07 -81.74 15.19
C LEU A 6 13.98 -80.70 14.93
N ARG A 7 12.75 -80.94 15.42
CA ARG A 7 11.62 -80.02 15.24
C ARG A 7 11.80 -78.70 15.99
N THR A 8 12.42 -78.73 17.17
CA THR A 8 12.74 -77.51 17.93
C THR A 8 13.88 -76.72 17.31
N HIS A 9 14.92 -77.38 16.79
CA HIS A 9 16.01 -76.69 16.08
C HIS A 9 15.52 -75.98 14.83
N VAL A 10 14.68 -76.64 14.01
CA VAL A 10 14.08 -76.02 12.81
C VAL A 10 13.16 -74.86 13.19
N ALA A 11 12.31 -75.02 14.21
CA ALA A 11 11.43 -73.94 14.68
C ALA A 11 12.22 -72.74 15.23
N LEU A 12 13.33 -72.97 15.92
CA LEU A 12 14.25 -71.93 16.38
C LEU A 12 14.89 -71.17 15.21
N LEU A 13 15.34 -71.89 14.19
CA LEU A 13 15.99 -71.31 13.01
C LEU A 13 15.01 -70.46 12.19
N VAL A 14 13.79 -70.94 12.01
CA VAL A 14 12.71 -70.19 11.35
C VAL A 14 12.31 -68.96 12.17
N GLY A 15 12.14 -69.12 13.49
CA GLY A 15 11.84 -68.01 14.39
C GLY A 15 12.92 -66.92 14.36
N LEU A 16 14.20 -67.30 14.36
CA LEU A 16 15.33 -66.38 14.24
C LEU A 16 15.34 -65.65 12.90
N CYS A 17 15.03 -66.36 11.81
CA CYS A 17 14.98 -65.77 10.47
C CYS A 17 13.86 -64.74 10.36
N ILE A 18 12.67 -65.03 10.90
CA ILE A 18 11.55 -64.08 10.97
C ILE A 18 11.95 -62.86 11.82
N LEU A 19 12.57 -63.09 12.98
CA LEU A 19 13.05 -62.02 13.86
C LEU A 19 14.06 -61.10 13.16
N ALA A 20 15.00 -61.68 12.40
CA ALA A 20 15.98 -60.93 11.63
C ALA A 20 15.30 -60.07 10.54
N VAL A 21 14.35 -60.63 9.80
CA VAL A 21 13.59 -59.88 8.79
C VAL A 21 12.78 -58.73 9.41
N VAL A 22 12.10 -58.98 10.52
CA VAL A 22 11.35 -57.94 11.25
C VAL A 22 12.30 -56.84 11.74
N ALA A 23 13.45 -57.19 12.32
CA ALA A 23 14.44 -56.22 12.78
C ALA A 23 14.96 -55.34 11.63
N VAL A 24 15.25 -55.94 10.47
CA VAL A 24 15.68 -55.19 9.27
C VAL A 24 14.58 -54.27 8.77
N LEU A 25 13.32 -54.74 8.70
CA LEU A 25 12.19 -53.93 8.24
C LEU A 25 11.91 -52.75 9.18
N VAL A 26 11.93 -52.97 10.49
CA VAL A 26 11.74 -51.91 11.49
C VAL A 26 12.90 -50.90 11.40
N GLY A 27 14.14 -51.37 11.31
CA GLY A 27 15.31 -50.50 11.13
C GLY A 27 15.20 -49.63 9.87
N TYR A 28 14.82 -50.23 8.74
CA TYR A 28 14.59 -49.48 7.49
C TYR A 28 13.44 -48.47 7.63
N ALA A 29 12.31 -48.87 8.21
CA ALA A 29 11.16 -48.00 8.42
C ALA A 29 11.51 -46.78 9.30
N THR A 30 12.32 -46.98 10.36
CA THR A 30 12.77 -45.87 11.21
C THR A 30 13.72 -44.90 10.49
N LEU A 31 14.68 -45.41 9.71
CA LEU A 31 15.61 -44.61 8.89
C LEU A 31 14.90 -43.85 7.77
N ALA A 32 13.95 -44.50 7.09
CA ALA A 32 13.14 -43.88 6.05
C ALA A 32 12.20 -42.81 6.66
N GLY A 33 11.59 -43.11 7.81
CA GLY A 33 10.71 -42.20 8.54
C GLY A 33 11.43 -40.94 9.03
N SER A 34 12.63 -41.06 9.60
CA SER A 34 13.39 -39.91 10.11
C SER A 34 13.85 -38.97 9.00
N ARG A 35 14.27 -39.50 7.85
CA ARG A 35 14.60 -38.70 6.66
C ARG A 35 13.39 -37.97 6.08
N SER A 36 12.24 -38.64 6.06
CA SER A 36 10.99 -38.04 5.58
C SER A 36 10.48 -36.94 6.51
N GLN A 37 10.59 -37.12 7.83
CA GLN A 37 10.23 -36.11 8.82
C GLN A 37 11.12 -34.86 8.72
N ALA A 38 12.43 -35.02 8.59
CA ALA A 38 13.35 -33.88 8.44
C ALA A 38 13.05 -33.06 7.16
N LEU A 39 12.80 -33.75 6.03
CA LEU A 39 12.45 -33.10 4.78
C LEU A 39 11.10 -32.37 4.86
N VAL A 40 10.09 -33.00 5.48
CA VAL A 40 8.77 -32.37 5.65
C VAL A 40 8.86 -31.16 6.58
N ALA A 41 9.63 -31.25 7.67
CA ALA A 41 9.84 -30.13 8.59
C ALA A 41 10.48 -28.93 7.89
N GLU A 42 11.61 -29.14 7.19
CA GLU A 42 12.33 -28.10 6.45
C GLU A 42 11.45 -27.47 5.35
N ARG A 43 10.73 -28.29 4.59
CA ARG A 43 9.80 -27.80 3.55
C ARG A 43 8.64 -27.02 4.15
N THR A 44 8.11 -27.45 5.29
CA THR A 44 7.00 -26.77 5.97
C THR A 44 7.47 -25.43 6.53
N GLU A 45 8.66 -25.38 7.13
CA GLU A 45 9.26 -24.14 7.63
C GLU A 45 9.48 -23.13 6.50
N ALA A 46 10.12 -23.55 5.40
CA ALA A 46 10.32 -22.70 4.24
C ALA A 46 8.99 -22.20 3.61
N LEU A 47 7.96 -23.06 3.57
CA LEU A 47 6.63 -22.67 3.09
C LEU A 47 5.94 -21.70 4.04
N LEU A 48 6.09 -21.87 5.36
CA LEU A 48 5.52 -20.97 6.35
C LEU A 48 6.19 -19.60 6.29
N GLU A 49 7.51 -19.55 6.18
CA GLU A 49 8.27 -18.31 6.01
C GLU A 49 7.85 -17.57 4.74
N ALA A 50 7.84 -18.26 3.60
CA ALA A 50 7.42 -17.65 2.33
C ALA A 50 5.96 -17.18 2.35
N ASN A 51 5.06 -17.91 3.01
CA ASN A 51 3.67 -17.47 3.17
C ASN A 51 3.55 -16.26 4.11
N ALA A 52 4.33 -16.22 5.19
CA ALA A 52 4.37 -15.09 6.11
C ALA A 52 4.88 -13.84 5.39
N GLU A 53 5.98 -13.94 4.64
CA GLU A 53 6.53 -12.84 3.84
C GLU A 53 5.51 -12.31 2.83
N ARG A 54 4.89 -13.21 2.04
CA ARG A 54 3.84 -12.81 1.07
C ARG A 54 2.68 -12.10 1.73
N ARG A 55 2.24 -12.55 2.91
CA ARG A 55 1.17 -11.89 3.67
C ARG A 55 1.60 -10.51 4.16
N LEU A 56 2.83 -10.36 4.66
CA LEU A 56 3.35 -9.08 5.09
C LEU A 56 3.44 -8.09 3.92
N LEU A 57 3.93 -8.53 2.76
CA LEU A 57 4.00 -7.71 1.56
C LEU A 57 2.60 -7.30 1.08
N ALA A 58 1.64 -8.23 1.03
CA ALA A 58 0.26 -7.93 0.65
C ALA A 58 -0.39 -6.91 1.62
N LEU A 59 -0.11 -7.01 2.93
CA LEU A 59 -0.58 -6.03 3.91
C LEU A 59 0.09 -4.66 3.72
N ALA A 60 1.40 -4.63 3.47
CA ALA A 60 2.14 -3.41 3.21
C ALA A 60 1.63 -2.71 1.95
N GLU A 61 1.36 -3.46 0.88
CA GLU A 61 0.80 -2.94 -0.36
C GLU A 61 -0.61 -2.38 -0.13
N ALA A 62 -1.48 -3.11 0.59
CA ALA A 62 -2.82 -2.64 0.92
C ALA A 62 -2.80 -1.32 1.72
N ARG A 63 -1.86 -1.18 2.67
CA ARG A 63 -1.65 0.06 3.44
C ARG A 63 -1.14 1.19 2.56
N THR A 64 -0.18 0.91 1.69
CA THR A 64 0.37 1.90 0.74
C THR A 64 -0.71 2.42 -0.20
N GLN A 65 -1.57 1.53 -0.71
CA GLN A 65 -2.71 1.91 -1.56
C GLN A 65 -3.71 2.79 -0.82
N ALA A 66 -3.92 2.58 0.49
CA ALA A 66 -4.78 3.45 1.29
C ALA A 66 -4.22 4.88 1.40
N ILE A 67 -2.93 5.00 1.70
CA ILE A 67 -2.23 6.30 1.76
C ILE A 67 -2.28 6.98 0.38
N ARG A 68 -1.99 6.23 -0.67
CA ARG A 68 -2.00 6.73 -2.05
C ARG A 68 -3.37 7.28 -2.44
N ARG A 69 -4.46 6.57 -2.15
CA ARG A 69 -5.83 7.06 -2.43
C ARG A 69 -6.13 8.36 -1.70
N GLN A 70 -5.68 8.50 -0.45
CA GLN A 70 -5.87 9.73 0.32
C GLN A 70 -5.11 10.91 -0.32
N LEU A 71 -3.87 10.69 -0.77
CA LEU A 71 -3.09 11.72 -1.47
C LEU A 71 -3.66 12.05 -2.85
N GLU A 72 -4.09 11.05 -3.61
CA GLU A 72 -4.69 11.22 -4.93
C GLU A 72 -5.97 12.04 -4.88
N GLY A 73 -6.81 11.85 -3.86
CA GLY A 73 -7.99 12.69 -3.64
C GLY A 73 -7.62 14.16 -3.41
N ALA A 74 -6.61 14.43 -2.57
CA ALA A 74 -6.18 15.80 -2.28
C ALA A 74 -5.57 16.47 -3.54
N LEU A 75 -4.75 15.73 -4.27
CA LEU A 75 -4.15 16.16 -5.52
C LEU A 75 -5.18 16.43 -6.62
N ALA A 76 -6.27 15.66 -6.66
CA ALA A 76 -7.35 15.87 -7.62
C ALA A 76 -8.03 17.23 -7.39
N VAL A 77 -8.34 17.58 -6.14
CA VAL A 77 -8.91 18.88 -5.78
C VAL A 77 -7.94 20.01 -6.12
N ALA A 78 -6.66 19.87 -5.72
CA ALA A 78 -5.64 20.86 -6.03
C ALA A 78 -5.47 21.09 -7.55
N ARG A 79 -5.50 20.03 -8.36
CA ARG A 79 -5.47 20.13 -9.83
C ARG A 79 -6.70 20.83 -10.37
N SER A 80 -7.89 20.51 -9.87
CA SER A 80 -9.14 21.17 -10.29
C SER A 80 -9.10 22.68 -10.01
N LEU A 81 -8.61 23.09 -8.84
CA LEU A 81 -8.41 24.49 -8.49
C LEU A 81 -7.36 25.15 -9.41
N ALA A 82 -6.24 24.48 -9.65
CA ALA A 82 -5.17 24.98 -10.52
C ALA A 82 -5.64 25.17 -11.96
N ASP A 83 -6.33 24.17 -12.54
CA ASP A 83 -6.87 24.21 -13.89
C ASP A 83 -7.91 25.34 -14.04
N THR A 84 -8.80 25.48 -13.04
CA THR A 84 -9.80 26.56 -13.03
C THR A 84 -9.13 27.94 -12.94
N ASN A 85 -8.12 28.07 -12.07
CA ASN A 85 -7.38 29.30 -11.89
C ASN A 85 -6.56 29.67 -13.14
N ALA A 86 -6.00 28.69 -13.86
CA ALA A 86 -5.27 28.90 -15.10
C ALA A 86 -6.16 29.52 -16.19
N LEU A 87 -7.43 29.12 -16.29
CA LEU A 87 -8.38 29.68 -17.26
C LEU A 87 -8.59 31.19 -17.11
N ILE A 88 -8.35 31.76 -15.93
CA ILE A 88 -8.42 33.21 -15.69
C ILE A 88 -7.29 33.94 -16.43
N GLY A 89 -6.11 33.32 -16.51
CA GLY A 89 -4.95 33.85 -17.23
C GLY A 89 -4.93 33.56 -18.73
N GLU A 90 -5.79 32.65 -19.21
CA GLU A 90 -5.84 32.23 -20.61
C GLU A 90 -6.78 33.08 -21.47
N ARG A 91 -6.44 33.19 -22.75
CA ARG A 91 -7.26 33.85 -23.78
C ARG A 91 -7.73 32.85 -24.83
N ASP A 92 -8.92 33.07 -25.37
CA ASP A 92 -9.44 32.30 -26.50
C ASP A 92 -8.82 32.74 -27.83
N GLU A 93 -9.16 32.07 -28.93
CA GLU A 93 -8.69 32.39 -30.29
C GLU A 93 -9.04 33.81 -30.76
N ARG A 94 -9.97 34.49 -30.06
CA ARG A 94 -10.41 35.86 -30.33
C ARG A 94 -9.84 36.85 -29.30
N GLU A 95 -8.80 36.47 -28.57
CA GLU A 95 -8.13 37.23 -27.52
C GLU A 95 -9.01 37.60 -26.31
N ARG A 96 -10.18 36.97 -26.16
CA ARG A 96 -11.09 37.20 -25.04
C ARG A 96 -10.67 36.34 -23.85
N PRO A 97 -10.84 36.81 -22.60
CA PRO A 97 -10.59 35.98 -21.42
C PRO A 97 -11.42 34.69 -21.48
N ARG A 98 -10.79 33.53 -21.26
CA ARG A 98 -11.51 32.23 -21.23
C ARG A 98 -12.41 32.11 -20.01
N LEU A 99 -11.99 32.71 -18.90
CA LEU A 99 -12.77 32.82 -17.67
C LEU A 99 -12.56 34.23 -17.10
N THR A 100 -13.63 34.83 -16.58
CA THR A 100 -13.55 36.07 -15.82
C THR A 100 -14.16 35.81 -14.46
N MET A 101 -13.38 36.09 -13.42
CA MET A 101 -13.76 35.86 -12.03
C MET A 101 -13.17 36.99 -11.19
N SER A 102 -13.94 37.49 -10.24
CA SER A 102 -13.46 38.47 -9.27
C SER A 102 -12.57 37.81 -8.21
N ARG A 103 -11.76 38.62 -7.52
CA ARG A 103 -10.93 38.15 -6.39
C ARG A 103 -11.80 37.48 -5.31
N ASN A 104 -12.97 38.05 -5.01
CA ASN A 104 -13.91 37.48 -4.03
C ASN A 104 -14.48 36.12 -4.47
N GLU A 105 -14.83 35.96 -5.75
CA GLU A 105 -15.33 34.68 -6.28
C GLU A 105 -14.23 33.61 -6.23
N LEU A 106 -12.97 33.95 -6.53
CA LEU A 106 -11.87 33.00 -6.40
C LEU A 106 -11.62 32.62 -4.93
N SER A 107 -11.63 33.58 -4.01
CA SER A 107 -11.50 33.31 -2.57
C SER A 107 -12.62 32.39 -2.07
N ASN A 108 -13.86 32.61 -2.53
CA ASN A 108 -14.98 31.72 -2.19
C ASN A 108 -14.81 30.32 -2.78
N LEU A 109 -14.35 30.21 -4.03
CA LEU A 109 -14.06 28.91 -4.64
C LEU A 109 -13.01 28.11 -3.85
N VAL A 110 -11.92 28.77 -3.43
CA VAL A 110 -10.87 28.14 -2.61
C VAL A 110 -11.42 27.72 -1.25
N ARG A 111 -12.17 28.61 -0.59
CA ARG A 111 -12.82 28.33 0.69
C ARG A 111 -13.77 27.14 0.58
N ASP A 112 -14.63 27.14 -0.42
CA ASP A 112 -15.65 26.10 -0.59
C ASP A 112 -15.00 24.76 -0.94
N ALA A 113 -13.90 24.74 -1.69
CA ALA A 113 -13.11 23.53 -1.90
C ALA A 113 -12.57 22.95 -0.58
N VAL A 114 -12.09 23.76 0.36
CA VAL A 114 -11.68 23.25 1.69
C VAL A 114 -12.87 22.76 2.51
N VAL A 115 -13.99 23.49 2.48
CA VAL A 115 -15.21 23.14 3.22
C VAL A 115 -15.84 21.84 2.72
N GLU A 116 -15.86 21.63 1.40
CA GLU A 116 -16.43 20.43 0.76
C GLU A 116 -15.51 19.20 0.85
N HIS A 117 -14.22 19.40 1.12
CA HIS A 117 -13.23 18.34 1.21
C HIS A 117 -12.57 18.28 2.60
N PRO A 118 -13.20 17.63 3.61
CA PRO A 118 -12.70 17.57 5.00
C PRO A 118 -11.32 16.93 5.20
N MET A 119 -10.79 16.28 4.16
CA MET A 119 -9.45 15.70 4.13
C MET A 119 -8.36 16.75 3.90
N LEU A 120 -8.73 17.97 3.47
CA LEU A 120 -7.82 19.09 3.31
C LEU A 120 -7.74 19.86 4.62
N LEU A 121 -6.51 20.18 5.03
CA LEU A 121 -6.27 21.08 6.15
C LEU A 121 -6.47 22.54 5.72
N ASP A 122 -6.01 22.86 4.50
CA ASP A 122 -5.94 24.22 3.98
C ASP A 122 -5.77 24.20 2.45
N ALA A 123 -6.07 25.31 1.78
CA ALA A 123 -5.79 25.52 0.36
C ALA A 123 -5.46 26.99 0.07
N PHE A 124 -4.42 27.22 -0.71
CA PHE A 124 -3.97 28.56 -1.05
C PHE A 124 -3.64 28.68 -2.54
N ILE A 125 -3.82 29.88 -3.09
CA ILE A 125 -3.41 30.26 -4.45
C ILE A 125 -2.55 31.51 -4.33
N GLY A 126 -1.40 31.53 -4.99
CA GLY A 126 -0.53 32.71 -5.08
C GLY A 126 -0.45 33.21 -6.50
N TRP A 127 -0.91 34.43 -6.75
CA TRP A 127 -0.69 35.11 -8.04
C TRP A 127 0.59 35.94 -7.99
N GLU A 128 1.28 36.07 -9.13
CA GLU A 128 2.37 37.03 -9.29
C GLU A 128 1.85 38.47 -9.17
N PRO A 129 2.71 39.46 -8.81
CA PRO A 129 2.29 40.85 -8.69
C PRO A 129 1.61 41.37 -9.96
N ASN A 130 0.44 41.97 -9.80
CA ASN A 130 -0.45 42.48 -10.84
C ASN A 130 -0.96 41.43 -11.87
N ALA A 131 -0.73 40.12 -11.65
CA ALA A 131 -1.08 39.10 -12.62
C ALA A 131 -2.58 38.77 -12.66
N PHE A 132 -3.28 38.89 -11.53
CA PHE A 132 -4.75 38.76 -11.49
C PHE A 132 -5.46 40.06 -11.94
N GLY A 133 -4.77 41.19 -11.82
CA GLY A 133 -5.31 42.53 -12.01
C GLY A 133 -4.55 43.54 -11.15
N PRO A 134 -4.89 44.84 -11.21
CA PRO A 134 -4.10 45.88 -10.55
C PRO A 134 -4.14 45.76 -9.02
N ASP A 135 -2.99 45.44 -8.45
CA ASP A 135 -2.83 45.25 -7.00
C ASP A 135 -2.93 46.57 -6.24
N ALA A 136 -2.55 47.69 -6.87
CA ALA A 136 -2.61 49.03 -6.28
C ALA A 136 -4.01 49.42 -5.79
N LEU A 137 -5.08 48.89 -6.41
CA LEU A 137 -6.47 49.13 -5.98
C LEU A 137 -6.79 48.47 -4.62
N HIS A 138 -5.92 47.60 -4.13
CA HIS A 138 -6.10 46.80 -2.93
C HIS A 138 -4.98 47.01 -1.90
N ALA A 139 -4.12 48.02 -2.12
CA ALA A 139 -3.06 48.35 -1.18
C ALA A 139 -3.62 48.69 0.21
N GLY A 140 -2.93 48.25 1.27
CA GLY A 140 -3.34 48.45 2.66
C GLY A 140 -4.34 47.42 3.20
N LYS A 141 -4.87 46.50 2.37
CA LYS A 141 -5.66 45.36 2.86
C LYS A 141 -4.76 44.26 3.43
N THR A 142 -5.08 43.76 4.61
CA THR A 142 -4.34 42.69 5.29
C THR A 142 -5.22 41.49 5.67
N ASP A 143 -6.48 41.50 5.24
CA ASP A 143 -7.49 40.47 5.44
C ASP A 143 -7.82 39.78 4.11
N GLY A 144 -8.40 38.57 4.15
CA GLY A 144 -8.96 37.92 2.96
C GLY A 144 -7.96 37.52 1.88
N GLY A 145 -6.73 37.15 2.25
CA GLY A 145 -5.69 36.72 1.30
C GLY A 145 -4.83 37.86 0.75
N TYR A 146 -4.59 38.90 1.56
CA TYR A 146 -3.75 40.04 1.22
C TYR A 146 -2.71 40.29 2.32
N ASP A 147 -1.52 40.71 1.92
CA ASP A 147 -0.36 40.95 2.82
C ASP A 147 -0.08 42.45 3.07
N GLY A 148 -1.00 43.34 2.69
CA GLY A 148 -0.82 44.79 2.74
C GLY A 148 -0.30 45.41 1.43
N SER A 149 0.36 44.63 0.56
CA SER A 149 0.87 45.13 -0.73
C SER A 149 -0.24 45.31 -1.79
N GLY A 150 -1.40 44.66 -1.57
CA GLY A 150 -2.48 44.55 -2.55
C GLY A 150 -2.35 43.31 -3.45
N ARG A 151 -1.25 42.55 -3.34
CA ARG A 151 -1.06 41.26 -4.00
C ARG A 151 -2.12 40.26 -3.54
N PHE A 152 -2.72 39.57 -4.50
CA PHE A 152 -3.77 38.59 -4.23
C PHE A 152 -3.20 37.20 -3.99
N MET A 153 -3.38 36.69 -2.77
CA MET A 153 -2.93 35.39 -2.32
C MET A 153 -4.02 34.78 -1.41
N PRO A 154 -5.16 34.33 -1.93
CA PRO A 154 -6.17 33.69 -1.09
C PRO A 154 -5.59 32.42 -0.47
N TRP A 155 -5.71 32.34 0.86
CA TRP A 155 -5.42 31.19 1.71
C TRP A 155 -6.61 31.00 2.66
#